data_AF-A0A946RGG8-F1
#
_entry.id   AF-A0A946RGG8-F1
#
_cell.length_a   1.000
_cell.length_b   1.000
_cell.length_c   1.000
_cell.angle_alpha   90.00
_cell.angle_beta   90.00
_cell.angle_gamma   90.00
#
_symmetry.space_group_name_H-M   'P 1'
#
loop_
_entity.id
_entity.type
_entity.pdbx_description
1 polymer ?
#
loop_
_entity_poly.entity_id
_entity_poly.type
_entity_poly.pdbx_seq_one_letter_code
_entity_poly.pdbx_strand_id
1 'polypeptide(L)'
;MVENDMYNIADFYKNGYFIVDDFLEESCYKKLLNKFKKESEWTRIDQVRDHYKKGGPFEMNSKYFPNRDEEYYLQGWRAKRLEKNVSWRKDYHDIFLSKISKLFKNEIKNDTTYILKYMKDDFSRIHVDDLRGDVDRVDISILYYLCDEWIWDWGGILMIAKSTISEDMHAIMPKNNRIVFINNQKKLPHCVTPVTKYAKKDRFAIASFIGCNKPF
;
A
#
# COMPACT_ATOMS: atom_id res chain seq x y z
N MET A 1 10.63 24.28 10.23
CA MET A 1 11.29 23.14 10.90
C MET A 1 10.37 22.46 11.93
N VAL A 2 9.04 22.50 11.79
CA VAL A 2 8.11 22.02 12.84
C VAL A 2 7.38 20.72 12.46
N GLU A 3 7.22 20.41 11.17
CA GLU A 3 6.52 19.18 10.72
C GLU A 3 7.39 17.90 10.76
N ASN A 4 8.73 18.02 10.67
CA ASN A 4 9.62 16.84 10.63
C ASN A 4 9.77 16.14 11.98
N ASP A 5 9.49 16.81 13.10
CA ASP A 5 9.58 16.22 14.44
C ASP A 5 8.31 15.44 14.82
N MET A 6 7.20 15.63 14.09
CA MET A 6 5.94 14.92 14.33
C MET A 6 5.93 13.49 13.76
N TYR A 7 6.78 13.22 12.77
CA TYR A 7 6.81 11.95 12.08
C TYR A 7 8.17 11.28 12.27
N ASN A 8 8.19 10.01 12.66
CA ASN A 8 9.43 9.26 12.84
C ASN A 8 10.04 8.83 11.49
N ILE A 9 10.40 9.80 10.65
CA ILE A 9 10.99 9.57 9.32
C ILE A 9 12.30 8.80 9.43
N ALA A 10 13.00 8.88 10.57
CA ALA A 10 14.18 8.06 10.83
C ALA A 10 13.89 6.55 10.71
N ASP A 11 12.67 6.10 11.08
CA ASP A 11 12.25 4.72 10.92
C ASP A 11 12.10 4.31 9.44
N PHE A 12 11.80 5.24 8.52
CA PHE A 12 11.83 4.97 7.08
C PHE A 12 13.19 4.46 6.61
N TYR A 13 14.28 5.07 7.10
CA TYR A 13 15.64 4.70 6.72
C TYR A 13 16.15 3.51 7.54
N LYS A 14 15.80 3.45 8.83
CA LYS A 14 16.25 2.43 9.78
C LYS A 14 15.51 1.11 9.59
N ASN A 15 14.18 1.14 9.67
CA ASN A 15 13.31 -0.04 9.64
C ASN A 15 12.78 -0.33 8.23
N GLY A 16 12.88 0.64 7.32
CA GLY A 16 12.36 0.54 5.96
C GLY A 16 10.89 0.91 5.83
N TYR A 17 10.22 1.29 6.92
CA TYR A 17 8.86 1.84 6.88
C TYR A 17 8.59 2.65 8.14
N PHE A 18 7.56 3.49 8.08
CA PHE A 18 6.95 4.13 9.24
C PHE A 18 5.46 4.35 9.03
N ILE A 19 4.76 4.62 10.13
CA ILE A 19 3.31 4.75 10.16
C ILE A 19 2.96 6.13 10.67
N VAL A 20 1.96 6.75 10.05
CA VAL A 20 1.37 8.00 10.51
C VAL A 20 -0.13 7.79 10.66
N ASP A 21 -0.61 7.98 11.89
CA ASP A 21 -2.03 8.09 12.17
C ASP A 21 -2.51 9.53 11.95
N ASP A 22 -3.81 9.67 11.72
CA ASP A 22 -4.48 10.96 11.58
C ASP A 22 -3.86 11.87 10.49
N PHE A 23 -3.43 11.26 9.38
CA PHE A 23 -2.62 11.91 8.34
C PHE A 23 -3.33 13.06 7.62
N LEU A 24 -4.64 12.94 7.42
CA LEU A 24 -5.47 13.98 6.82
C LEU A 24 -6.38 14.60 7.86
N GLU A 25 -6.74 15.87 7.65
CA GLU A 25 -7.80 16.51 8.41
C GLU A 25 -9.12 15.76 8.27
N GLU A 26 -9.96 15.87 9.29
CA GLU A 26 -11.21 15.11 9.39
C GLU A 26 -12.15 15.31 8.20
N SER A 27 -12.30 16.56 7.79
CA SER A 27 -13.11 16.94 6.62
C SER A 27 -12.62 16.26 5.34
N CYS A 28 -11.30 16.09 5.20
CA CYS A 28 -10.67 15.53 4.01
C CYS A 28 -10.85 14.01 3.95
N TYR A 29 -10.48 13.27 5.01
CA TYR A 29 -10.61 11.80 4.97
C TYR A 29 -12.07 11.36 4.92
N LYS A 30 -13.00 12.08 5.59
CA LYS A 30 -14.44 11.76 5.52
C LYS A 30 -14.99 11.95 4.11
N LYS A 31 -14.57 13.01 3.40
CA LYS A 31 -14.93 13.24 1.99
C LYS A 31 -14.41 12.11 1.10
N LEU A 32 -13.16 11.68 1.29
CA LEU A 32 -12.57 10.55 0.54
C LEU A 32 -13.29 9.23 0.83
N LEU A 33 -13.53 8.90 2.10
CA LEU A 33 -14.25 7.70 2.50
C LEU A 33 -15.65 7.64 1.88
N ASN A 34 -16.39 8.76 1.94
CA ASN A 34 -17.71 8.85 1.34
C ASN A 34 -17.67 8.67 -0.18
N LYS A 35 -16.66 9.22 -0.85
CA LYS A 35 -16.43 9.03 -2.28
C LYS A 35 -16.22 7.54 -2.61
N PHE A 36 -15.42 6.82 -1.83
CA PHE A 36 -15.13 5.41 -2.06
C PHE A 36 -16.33 4.50 -1.74
N LYS A 37 -17.07 4.79 -0.66
CA LYS A 37 -18.32 4.09 -0.33
C LYS A 37 -19.40 4.24 -1.41
N LYS A 38 -19.40 5.36 -2.14
CA LYS A 38 -20.35 5.65 -3.24
C LYS A 38 -19.85 5.20 -4.61
N GLU A 39 -18.60 4.78 -4.74
CA GLU A 39 -18.09 4.25 -6.00
C GLU A 39 -18.80 2.93 -6.32
N SER A 40 -19.40 2.86 -7.49
CA SER A 40 -20.15 1.70 -7.97
C SER A 40 -19.34 0.83 -8.94
N GLU A 41 -18.30 1.40 -9.57
CA GLU A 41 -17.51 0.72 -10.57
C GLU A 41 -16.21 0.15 -9.97
N TRP A 42 -16.33 -1.04 -9.40
CA TRP A 42 -15.19 -1.82 -8.92
C TRP A 42 -14.86 -2.94 -9.90
N THR A 43 -13.61 -2.99 -10.35
CA THR A 43 -13.09 -4.09 -11.17
C THR A 43 -12.42 -5.12 -10.28
N ARG A 44 -12.88 -6.38 -10.35
CA ARG A 44 -12.22 -7.51 -9.69
C ARG A 44 -10.80 -7.68 -10.21
N ILE A 45 -9.87 -7.92 -9.31
CA ILE A 45 -8.49 -8.27 -9.59
C ILE A 45 -8.27 -9.65 -8.98
N ASP A 46 -8.16 -10.66 -9.84
CA ASP A 46 -7.67 -11.99 -9.48
C ASP A 46 -6.36 -12.19 -10.22
N GLN A 47 -5.27 -11.86 -9.54
CA GLN A 47 -3.93 -12.02 -10.08
C GLN A 47 -3.37 -13.36 -9.65
N VAL A 48 -3.05 -14.18 -10.65
CA VAL A 48 -2.28 -15.40 -10.50
C VAL A 48 -0.98 -15.21 -11.26
N ARG A 49 0.15 -15.42 -10.60
CA ARG A 49 1.48 -15.33 -11.23
C ARG A 49 2.33 -16.53 -10.82
N ASP A 50 3.07 -17.06 -11.79
CA ASP A 50 4.17 -17.95 -11.52
C ASP A 50 5.31 -17.14 -10.89
N HIS A 51 5.69 -17.51 -9.67
CA HIS A 51 6.66 -16.78 -8.86
C HIS A 51 8.08 -16.81 -9.47
N TYR A 52 8.38 -17.79 -10.33
CA TYR A 52 9.72 -18.10 -10.82
C TYR A 52 9.88 -18.06 -12.35
N LYS A 53 8.84 -17.73 -13.12
CA LYS A 53 9.00 -17.45 -14.56
C LYS A 53 9.70 -16.10 -14.78
N LYS A 54 10.84 -16.16 -15.49
CA LYS A 54 11.78 -15.10 -15.92
C LYS A 54 11.36 -13.65 -15.63
N GLY A 55 12.18 -12.97 -14.82
CA GLY A 55 12.14 -11.51 -14.64
C GLY A 55 11.12 -11.01 -13.61
N GLY A 56 10.47 -11.92 -12.88
CA GLY A 56 9.49 -11.59 -11.87
C GLY A 56 10.11 -10.92 -10.63
N PRO A 57 9.43 -9.94 -10.01
CA PRO A 57 9.87 -9.22 -8.80
C PRO A 57 9.98 -10.08 -7.53
N PHE A 58 9.84 -11.39 -7.67
CA PHE A 58 9.49 -12.28 -6.57
C PHE A 58 10.47 -13.44 -6.34
N GLU A 59 11.47 -13.65 -7.22
CA GLU A 59 12.54 -14.62 -6.93
C GLU A 59 13.43 -14.09 -5.79
N MET A 60 13.04 -14.43 -4.56
CA MET A 60 13.77 -14.10 -3.34
C MET A 60 14.35 -15.38 -2.76
N ASN A 61 15.61 -15.34 -2.34
CA ASN A 61 16.20 -16.42 -1.55
C ASN A 61 15.59 -16.39 -0.14
N SER A 62 14.42 -16.99 0.01
CA SER A 62 13.65 -17.05 1.25
C SER A 62 12.83 -18.33 1.32
N LYS A 63 12.87 -19.00 2.47
CA LYS A 63 11.99 -20.13 2.79
C LYS A 63 10.56 -19.72 3.18
N TYR A 64 10.30 -18.42 3.30
CA TYR A 64 9.02 -17.85 3.75
C TYR A 64 8.15 -17.35 2.59
N PHE A 65 8.66 -17.40 1.36
CA PHE A 65 7.92 -17.06 0.14
C PHE A 65 7.32 -18.34 -0.49
N PRO A 66 6.31 -18.22 -1.36
CA PRO A 66 5.75 -19.37 -2.08
C PRO A 66 6.85 -20.16 -2.80
N ASN A 67 6.83 -21.48 -2.67
CA ASN A 67 7.79 -22.37 -3.33
C ASN A 67 7.55 -22.48 -4.83
N ARG A 68 8.46 -23.15 -5.55
CA ARG A 68 8.41 -23.29 -7.02
C ARG A 68 7.18 -24.01 -7.55
N ASP A 69 6.53 -24.80 -6.72
CA ASP A 69 5.29 -25.52 -6.99
C ASP A 69 4.03 -24.74 -6.58
N GLU A 70 4.20 -23.51 -6.06
CA GLU A 70 3.11 -22.65 -5.64
C GLU A 70 2.95 -21.43 -6.55
N GLU A 71 1.71 -21.03 -6.79
CA GLU A 71 1.39 -19.78 -7.46
C GLU A 71 1.29 -18.62 -6.46
N TYR A 72 1.70 -17.44 -6.91
CA TYR A 72 1.38 -16.19 -6.22
C TYR A 72 -0.07 -15.80 -6.51
N TYR A 73 -0.81 -15.46 -5.46
CA TYR A 73 -2.19 -14.98 -5.54
C TYR A 73 -2.32 -13.59 -4.93
N LEU A 74 -3.03 -12.71 -5.63
CA LEU A 74 -3.56 -11.47 -5.09
C LEU A 74 -5.00 -11.33 -5.55
N GLN A 75 -5.89 -11.12 -4.59
CA GLN A 75 -7.32 -11.00 -4.77
C GLN A 75 -7.82 -9.71 -4.14
N GLY A 76 -8.61 -8.96 -4.89
CA GLY A 76 -9.18 -7.69 -4.44
C GLY A 76 -9.89 -6.95 -5.56
N TRP A 77 -10.12 -5.67 -5.36
CA TRP A 77 -10.88 -4.84 -6.29
C TRP A 77 -10.19 -3.50 -6.52
N ARG A 78 -10.32 -2.97 -7.74
CA ARG A 78 -9.79 -1.66 -8.13
C ARG A 78 -10.84 -0.76 -8.75
N ALA A 79 -10.88 0.50 -8.35
CA ALA A 79 -11.72 1.51 -8.99
C ALA A 79 -11.01 2.10 -10.23
N LYS A 80 -10.75 1.26 -11.25
CA LYS A 80 -9.93 1.62 -12.43
C LYS A 80 -10.38 2.88 -13.17
N ARG A 81 -11.70 3.12 -13.24
CA ARG A 81 -12.24 4.33 -13.85
C ARG A 81 -11.86 5.57 -13.04
N LEU A 82 -11.99 5.50 -11.71
CA LEU A 82 -11.65 6.60 -10.81
C LEU A 82 -10.14 6.89 -10.81
N GLU A 83 -9.29 5.85 -10.86
CA GLU A 83 -7.83 5.98 -11.00
C GLU A 83 -7.41 6.77 -12.25
N LYS A 84 -8.20 6.70 -13.32
CA LYS A 84 -7.99 7.43 -14.59
C LYS A 84 -8.68 8.80 -14.64
N ASN A 85 -9.53 9.10 -13.67
CA ASN A 85 -10.29 10.35 -13.65
C ASN A 85 -9.37 11.55 -13.38
N VAL A 86 -9.44 12.58 -14.23
CA VAL A 86 -8.57 13.77 -14.15
C VAL A 86 -8.75 14.54 -12.84
N SER A 87 -9.99 14.72 -12.40
CA SER A 87 -10.27 15.42 -11.13
C SER A 87 -9.73 14.63 -9.94
N TRP A 88 -9.85 13.30 -9.95
CA TRP A 88 -9.23 12.46 -8.91
C TRP A 88 -7.70 12.59 -8.90
N ARG A 89 -7.05 12.54 -10.06
CA ARG A 89 -5.59 12.67 -10.13
C ARG A 89 -5.11 14.00 -9.58
N LYS A 90 -5.84 15.08 -9.87
CA LYS A 90 -5.59 16.40 -9.28
C LYS A 90 -5.79 16.37 -7.75
N ASP A 91 -6.92 15.84 -7.27
CA ASP A 91 -7.18 15.71 -5.83
C ASP A 91 -6.07 14.90 -5.13
N TYR A 92 -5.65 13.78 -5.72
CA TYR A 92 -4.60 12.93 -5.18
C TYR A 92 -3.26 13.67 -5.09
N HIS A 93 -2.87 14.39 -6.14
CA HIS A 93 -1.66 15.20 -6.14
C HIS A 93 -1.68 16.27 -5.05
N ASP A 94 -2.79 17.00 -4.93
CA ASP A 94 -2.94 18.12 -4.00
C ASP A 94 -3.00 17.63 -2.54
N ILE A 95 -3.68 16.50 -2.29
CA ILE A 95 -3.85 15.93 -0.93
C ILE A 95 -2.61 15.16 -0.47
N PHE A 96 -2.04 14.31 -1.34
CA PHE A 96 -1.00 13.36 -0.98
C PHE A 96 0.37 13.80 -1.49
N LEU A 97 0.59 13.85 -2.80
CA LEU A 97 1.94 14.01 -3.35
C LEU A 97 2.64 15.30 -2.88
N SER A 98 1.89 16.40 -2.77
CA SER A 98 2.41 17.66 -2.24
C SER A 98 2.89 17.55 -0.78
N LYS A 99 2.17 16.80 0.06
CA LYS A 99 2.58 16.53 1.46
C LYS A 99 3.78 15.59 1.51
N ILE A 100 3.77 14.54 0.69
CA ILE A 100 4.86 13.54 0.62
C ILE A 100 6.16 14.20 0.16
N SER A 101 6.11 15.02 -0.90
CA SER A 101 7.25 15.80 -1.39
C SER A 101 7.89 16.66 -0.30
N LYS A 102 7.06 17.38 0.46
CA LYS A 102 7.51 18.20 1.61
C LYS A 102 8.11 17.35 2.73
N LEU A 103 7.43 16.26 3.09
CA LEU A 103 7.83 15.35 4.17
C LEU A 103 9.24 14.78 3.93
N PHE A 104 9.49 14.31 2.71
CA PHE A 104 10.78 13.72 2.33
C PHE A 104 11.78 14.73 1.79
N LYS A 105 11.39 16.00 1.63
CA LYS A 105 12.22 17.06 1.01
C LYS A 105 12.78 16.62 -0.35
N ASN A 106 11.95 15.91 -1.12
CA ASN A 106 12.34 15.33 -2.40
C ASN A 106 11.19 15.48 -3.40
N GLU A 107 11.53 15.87 -4.61
CA GLU A 107 10.54 16.12 -5.66
C GLU A 107 10.04 14.80 -6.23
N ILE A 108 8.72 14.69 -6.41
CA ILE A 108 8.08 13.54 -7.04
C ILE A 108 8.22 13.67 -8.55
N LYS A 109 8.81 12.66 -9.19
CA LYS A 109 8.97 12.58 -10.66
C LYS A 109 7.73 11.98 -11.31
N ASN A 110 7.29 10.84 -10.76
CA ASN A 110 6.17 10.07 -11.28
C ASN A 110 5.53 9.25 -10.15
N ASP A 111 4.28 8.84 -10.39
CA ASP A 111 3.56 7.94 -9.50
C ASP A 111 2.70 6.97 -10.30
N THR A 112 2.39 5.85 -9.66
CA THR A 112 1.31 4.96 -10.08
C THR A 112 0.40 4.71 -8.89
N THR A 113 -0.84 5.17 -8.98
CA THR A 113 -1.78 5.14 -7.87
C THR A 113 -2.97 4.22 -8.15
N TYR A 114 -3.28 3.35 -7.19
CA TYR A 114 -4.40 2.41 -7.19
C TYR A 114 -5.38 2.72 -6.07
N ILE A 115 -6.67 2.58 -6.38
CA ILE A 115 -7.76 2.71 -5.41
C ILE A 115 -8.29 1.31 -5.15
N LEU A 116 -8.00 0.80 -3.96
CA LEU A 116 -8.17 -0.59 -3.60
C LEU A 116 -9.39 -0.78 -2.70
N LYS A 117 -10.08 -1.90 -2.90
CA LYS A 117 -11.09 -2.44 -2.00
C LYS A 117 -10.85 -3.94 -1.81
N TYR A 118 -10.84 -4.38 -0.56
CA TYR A 118 -10.77 -5.79 -0.17
C TYR A 118 -12.09 -6.11 0.54
N MET A 119 -12.77 -7.13 0.04
CA MET A 119 -14.00 -7.67 0.61
C MET A 119 -13.67 -9.03 1.25
N LYS A 120 -14.69 -9.73 1.76
CA LYS A 120 -14.55 -11.08 2.31
C LYS A 120 -13.77 -11.99 1.37
N ASP A 121 -12.87 -12.78 1.97
CA ASP A 121 -11.97 -13.73 1.33
C ASP A 121 -10.89 -13.11 0.42
N ASP A 122 -10.80 -11.78 0.32
CA ASP A 122 -9.70 -11.11 -0.40
C ASP A 122 -8.42 -11.06 0.41
N PHE A 123 -7.28 -11.22 -0.26
CA PHE A 123 -5.94 -11.24 0.34
C PHE A 123 -4.85 -10.93 -0.68
N SER A 124 -3.62 -10.74 -0.19
CA SER A 124 -2.43 -10.75 -1.03
C SER A 124 -1.39 -11.66 -0.39
N ARG A 125 -0.85 -12.62 -1.15
CA ARG A 125 0.27 -13.46 -0.67
C ARG A 125 1.51 -12.61 -0.44
N ILE A 126 2.47 -13.17 0.30
CA ILE A 126 3.73 -12.48 0.56
C ILE A 126 4.48 -12.17 -0.73
N HIS A 127 4.96 -10.94 -0.82
CA HIS A 127 5.72 -10.44 -1.94
C HIS A 127 6.63 -9.29 -1.52
N VAL A 128 7.49 -8.87 -2.44
CA VAL A 128 8.13 -7.55 -2.40
C VAL A 128 7.55 -6.75 -3.55
N ASP A 129 7.28 -5.47 -3.29
CA ASP A 129 6.96 -4.52 -4.33
C ASP A 129 8.20 -4.28 -5.20
N ASP A 130 8.27 -4.96 -6.35
CA ASP A 130 9.15 -4.57 -7.45
C ASP A 130 8.26 -4.28 -8.67
N LEU A 131 7.91 -3.01 -8.81
CA LEU A 131 7.29 -2.51 -10.03
C LEU A 131 8.39 -2.01 -10.96
N ARG A 132 8.67 -2.82 -11.97
CA ARG A 132 9.22 -2.38 -13.26
C ARG A 132 8.06 -1.92 -14.16
N GLY A 133 7.31 -0.91 -13.70
CA GLY A 133 6.14 -0.35 -14.40
C GLY A 133 6.48 0.95 -15.16
N ASP A 134 5.50 1.86 -15.32
CA ASP A 134 5.68 3.22 -15.88
C ASP A 134 6.60 4.12 -15.03
N VAL A 135 7.00 3.62 -13.86
CA VAL A 135 7.95 4.23 -12.94
C VAL A 135 9.26 3.48 -13.07
N ASP A 136 10.26 4.10 -13.70
CA ASP A 136 11.60 3.50 -13.90
C ASP A 136 12.26 3.05 -12.58
N ARG A 137 11.86 3.66 -11.46
CA ARG A 137 12.36 3.37 -10.11
C ARG A 137 11.31 3.76 -9.07
N VAL A 138 10.80 2.80 -8.30
CA VAL A 138 9.95 3.08 -7.14
C VAL A 138 10.82 3.34 -5.91
N ASP A 139 10.67 4.51 -5.34
CA ASP A 139 11.41 4.96 -4.15
C ASP A 139 10.57 4.78 -2.88
N ILE A 140 9.32 5.22 -2.94
CA ILE A 140 8.38 5.20 -1.82
C ILE A 140 7.11 4.49 -2.27
N SER A 141 6.65 3.52 -1.48
CA SER A 141 5.28 3.01 -1.58
C SER A 141 4.47 3.53 -0.41
N ILE A 142 3.23 3.90 -0.67
CA ILE A 142 2.28 4.27 0.37
C ILE A 142 1.07 3.35 0.38
N LEU A 143 0.59 3.05 1.57
CA LEU A 143 -0.74 2.48 1.79
C LEU A 143 -1.51 3.40 2.74
N TYR A 144 -2.51 4.10 2.23
CA TYR A 144 -3.40 4.95 3.03
C TYR A 144 -4.75 4.28 3.22
N TYR A 145 -5.19 4.14 4.46
CA TYR A 145 -6.37 3.38 4.85
C TYR A 145 -7.58 4.26 5.10
N LEU A 146 -8.72 3.80 4.59
CA LEU A 146 -10.04 4.40 4.77
C LEU A 146 -11.01 3.34 5.33
N CYS A 147 -10.64 2.69 6.43
CA CYS A 147 -11.44 1.62 7.04
C CYS A 147 -11.98 2.06 8.41
N ASP A 148 -13.15 2.68 8.36
CA ASP A 148 -13.86 3.16 9.55
C ASP A 148 -14.41 1.99 10.39
N GLU A 149 -14.09 1.96 11.68
CA GLU A 149 -14.44 0.90 12.66
C GLU A 149 -13.91 -0.51 12.32
N TRP A 150 -12.71 -0.62 11.73
CA TRP A 150 -12.07 -1.91 11.54
C TRP A 150 -11.68 -2.54 12.90
N ILE A 151 -11.98 -3.82 13.09
CA ILE A 151 -11.63 -4.56 14.32
C ILE A 151 -10.57 -5.64 14.05
N TRP A 152 -9.97 -6.15 15.12
CA TRP A 152 -8.73 -6.94 15.06
C TRP A 152 -8.88 -8.28 14.36
N ASP A 153 -10.01 -8.96 14.54
CA ASP A 153 -10.24 -10.31 14.03
C ASP A 153 -10.83 -10.33 12.61
N TRP A 154 -11.09 -9.17 11.99
CA TRP A 154 -11.61 -9.11 10.62
C TRP A 154 -10.57 -9.46 9.55
N GLY A 155 -9.29 -9.57 9.91
CA GLY A 155 -8.21 -9.80 8.96
C GLY A 155 -7.92 -8.55 8.12
N GLY A 156 -7.48 -8.72 6.87
CA GLY A 156 -7.07 -7.60 6.03
C GLY A 156 -5.88 -6.82 6.59
N ILE A 157 -5.07 -7.46 7.43
CA ILE A 157 -3.96 -6.85 8.15
C ILE A 157 -2.74 -6.85 7.22
N LEU A 158 -2.07 -5.71 7.09
CA LEU A 158 -0.78 -5.66 6.41
C LEU A 158 0.26 -6.27 7.34
N MET A 159 0.86 -7.38 6.94
CA MET A 159 1.99 -7.99 7.63
C MET A 159 3.26 -7.59 6.89
N ILE A 160 4.26 -7.06 7.58
CA ILE A 160 5.54 -6.65 7.00
C ILE A 160 6.73 -7.25 7.75
N ALA A 161 7.64 -7.90 7.03
CA ALA A 161 8.88 -8.46 7.56
C ALA A 161 10.03 -7.47 7.38
N LYS A 162 11.02 -7.52 8.27
CA LYS A 162 12.23 -6.67 8.18
C LYS A 162 13.13 -7.01 7.00
N SER A 163 13.09 -8.26 6.54
CA SER A 163 13.87 -8.78 5.41
C SER A 163 13.30 -10.11 4.94
N THR A 164 13.77 -10.58 3.79
CA THR A 164 13.39 -11.88 3.20
C THR A 164 13.78 -13.09 4.06
N ILE A 165 14.68 -12.94 5.02
CA ILE A 165 15.10 -14.04 5.91
C ILE A 165 14.50 -13.94 7.32
N SER A 166 13.72 -12.89 7.58
CA SER A 166 13.07 -12.67 8.88
C SER A 166 11.92 -13.65 9.06
N GLU A 167 11.91 -14.33 10.20
CA GLU A 167 10.78 -15.18 10.62
C GLU A 167 9.62 -14.34 11.15
N ASP A 168 9.95 -13.26 11.87
CA ASP A 168 8.96 -12.37 12.45
C ASP A 168 8.39 -11.40 11.42
N MET A 169 7.09 -11.14 11.55
CA MET A 169 6.37 -10.10 10.82
C MET A 169 5.69 -9.14 11.78
N HIS A 170 5.67 -7.86 11.42
CA HIS A 170 4.95 -6.83 12.15
C HIS A 170 3.56 -6.65 11.54
N ALA A 171 2.53 -6.67 12.39
CA ALA A 171 1.15 -6.46 12.00
C ALA A 171 0.79 -4.96 12.00
N ILE A 172 0.25 -4.48 10.88
CA ILE A 172 -0.24 -3.11 10.73
C ILE A 172 -1.73 -3.15 10.41
N MET A 173 -2.53 -2.78 11.41
CA MET A 173 -3.98 -2.66 11.27
C MET A 173 -4.34 -1.58 10.23
N PRO A 174 -5.34 -1.84 9.35
CA PRO A 174 -5.81 -0.87 8.37
C PRO A 174 -6.69 0.21 9.02
N LYS A 175 -6.19 0.88 10.07
CA LYS A 175 -6.91 1.90 10.83
C LYS A 175 -7.35 3.05 9.92
N ASN A 176 -8.56 3.57 10.10
CA ASN A 176 -9.01 4.75 9.36
C ASN A 176 -8.02 5.93 9.49
N ASN A 177 -7.79 6.66 8.40
CA ASN A 177 -6.89 7.81 8.32
C ASN A 177 -5.41 7.52 8.66
N ARG A 178 -5.00 6.24 8.59
CA ARG A 178 -3.60 5.83 8.72
C ARG A 178 -2.93 5.75 7.36
N ILE A 179 -1.73 6.31 7.23
CA ILE A 179 -0.84 6.06 6.10
C ILE A 179 0.37 5.26 6.57
N VAL A 180 0.80 4.31 5.75
CA VAL A 180 2.05 3.57 5.89
C VAL A 180 2.96 4.01 4.75
N PHE A 181 4.18 4.42 5.08
CA PHE A 181 5.23 4.72 4.11
C PHE A 181 6.24 3.59 4.12
N ILE A 182 6.55 3.04 2.96
CA ILE A 182 7.46 1.90 2.79
C ILE A 182 8.61 2.33 1.87
N ASN A 183 9.83 2.04 2.29
CA ASN A 183 11.05 2.24 1.54
C ASN A 183 11.27 1.04 0.61
N ASN A 184 11.03 1.22 -0.68
CA ASN A 184 11.14 0.14 -1.66
C ASN A 184 12.58 -0.32 -1.88
N GLN A 185 13.59 0.51 -1.57
CA GLN A 185 15.00 0.12 -1.65
C GLN A 185 15.37 -0.97 -0.65
N LYS A 186 14.61 -1.09 0.45
CA LYS A 186 14.81 -2.12 1.49
C LYS A 186 14.18 -3.47 1.14
N LYS A 187 13.36 -3.54 0.08
CA LYS A 187 12.71 -4.78 -0.40
C LYS A 187 12.00 -5.54 0.72
N LEU A 188 11.21 -4.82 1.53
CA LEU A 188 10.53 -5.41 2.68
C LEU A 188 9.45 -6.41 2.23
N PRO A 189 9.53 -7.70 2.61
CA PRO A 189 8.46 -8.65 2.33
C PRO A 189 7.19 -8.26 3.06
N HIS A 190 6.06 -8.35 2.38
CA HIS A 190 4.78 -8.06 2.99
C HIS A 190 3.63 -8.80 2.34
N CYS A 191 2.55 -8.97 3.08
CA CYS A 191 1.31 -9.60 2.63
C CYS A 191 0.11 -8.88 3.25
N VAL A 192 -1.08 -9.14 2.72
CA VAL A 192 -2.34 -8.73 3.36
C VAL A 192 -3.08 -10.00 3.76
N THR A 193 -3.32 -10.17 5.06
CA THR A 193 -4.05 -11.35 5.55
C THR A 193 -5.47 -11.40 4.97
N PRO A 194 -6.05 -12.60 4.79
CA PRO A 194 -7.42 -12.71 4.31
C PRO A 194 -8.40 -11.90 5.13
N VAL A 195 -9.28 -11.16 4.44
CA VAL A 195 -10.44 -10.54 5.09
C VAL A 195 -11.42 -11.66 5.40
N THR A 196 -11.77 -11.81 6.67
CA THR A 196 -12.60 -12.92 7.13
C THR A 196 -14.05 -12.81 6.64
N LYS A 197 -14.73 -13.96 6.49
CA LYS A 197 -16.14 -14.05 6.09
C LYS A 197 -17.13 -13.30 7.00
N TYR A 198 -16.75 -13.03 8.26
CA TYR A 198 -17.58 -12.33 9.24
C TYR A 198 -17.24 -10.83 9.36
N ALA A 199 -16.29 -10.32 8.57
CA ALA A 199 -16.07 -8.89 8.44
C ALA A 199 -17.37 -8.20 7.98
N LYS A 200 -17.72 -7.09 8.63
CA LYS A 200 -18.98 -6.36 8.37
C LYS A 200 -18.79 -5.17 7.43
N LYS A 201 -17.56 -4.84 7.07
CA LYS A 201 -17.23 -3.71 6.18
C LYS A 201 -16.14 -4.12 5.20
N ASP A 202 -16.08 -3.39 4.09
CA ASP A 202 -15.00 -3.50 3.12
C ASP A 202 -13.78 -2.71 3.60
N ARG A 203 -12.59 -3.22 3.27
CA ARG A 203 -11.30 -2.56 3.54
C ARG A 203 -10.92 -1.70 2.34
N PHE A 204 -10.98 -0.39 2.49
CA PHE A 204 -10.56 0.57 1.48
C PHE A 204 -9.14 1.05 1.71
N ALA A 205 -8.37 1.16 0.63
CA ALA A 205 -7.05 1.76 0.68
C ALA A 205 -6.70 2.51 -0.61
N ILE A 206 -5.78 3.46 -0.51
CA ILE A 206 -5.04 4.01 -1.65
C ILE A 206 -3.64 3.43 -1.57
N ALA A 207 -3.22 2.74 -2.63
CA ALA A 207 -1.83 2.33 -2.80
C ALA A 207 -1.19 3.24 -3.84
N SER A 208 0.02 3.74 -3.59
CA SER A 208 0.76 4.48 -4.61
C SER A 208 2.23 4.15 -4.57
N PHE A 209 2.81 4.06 -5.76
CA PHE A 209 4.21 3.74 -6.00
C PHE A 209 4.85 4.97 -6.63
N ILE A 210 5.77 5.58 -5.90
CA ILE A 210 6.24 6.93 -6.15
C ILE A 210 7.73 6.87 -6.50
N GLY A 211 8.09 7.42 -7.65
CA GLY A 211 9.48 7.67 -8.04
C GLY A 211 9.83 9.13 -7.82
N CYS A 212 10.97 9.39 -7.21
CA CYS A 212 11.47 10.73 -6.93
C CYS A 212 12.59 11.14 -7.89
N ASN A 213 12.87 12.44 -7.98
CA ASN A 213 13.98 12.95 -8.79
C ASN A 213 15.34 12.47 -8.26
N LYS A 214 15.49 12.38 -6.93
CA LYS A 214 16.68 11.83 -6.29
C LYS A 214 16.35 10.49 -5.61
N PRO A 215 17.19 9.45 -5.76
CA PRO A 215 17.01 8.19 -5.02
C PRO A 215 17.18 8.41 -3.51
N PHE A 216 16.58 7.52 -2.71
CA PHE A 216 16.77 7.45 -1.25
C PHE A 216 17.81 6.40 -0.85
#